data_AF-A0AAW9Q6J2-F1
#
_entry.id   AF-A0AAW9Q6J2-F1
#
_cell.length_a   1.000
_cell.length_b   1.000
_cell.length_c   1.000
_cell.angle_alpha   90.00
_cell.angle_beta   90.00
_cell.angle_gamma   90.00
#
_symmetry.space_group_name_H-M   'P 1'
#
loop_
_entity.id
_entity.type
_entity.pdbx_description
1 polymer ?
#
loop_
_entity_poly.entity_id
_entity_poly.type
_entity_poly.pdbx_seq_one_letter_code
_entity_poly.pdbx_strand_id
1 'polypeptide(L)' 'MLNLERIFKQDRLIRAMTGLNLKAFELLLPTFTEAYRQSLIKPEITRKRELGGGRKATLRTIKDKLL' A
#
# COMPACT_ATOMS: atom_id res chain seq x y z
N MET A 1 -12.50 -5.04 8.21
CA MET A 1 -11.70 -4.14 7.35
C MET A 1 -10.46 -3.74 8.15
N LEU A 2 -9.27 -3.74 7.54
CA LEU A 2 -8.04 -3.35 8.24
C LEU A 2 -8.22 -1.93 8.82
N ASN A 3 -7.87 -1.74 10.09
CA ASN A 3 -7.85 -0.40 10.69
C ASN A 3 -6.45 0.20 10.50
N LEU A 4 -6.28 0.88 9.37
CA LEU A 4 -4.99 1.46 8.97
C LEU A 4 -4.52 2.55 9.94
N GLU A 5 -5.44 3.38 10.45
CA GLU A 5 -5.11 4.40 11.44
C GLU A 5 -4.49 3.81 12.71
N ARG A 6 -5.04 2.68 13.19
CA ARG A 6 -4.50 1.97 14.34
C ARG A 6 -3.11 1.41 14.06
N ILE A 7 -2.88 0.88 12.87
CA ILE A 7 -1.59 0.32 12.49
C ILE A 7 -0.54 1.42 12.50
N PHE A 8 -0.79 2.55 11.84
CA PHE A 8 0.15 3.68 11.79
C PHE A 8 0.48 4.30 13.15
N LYS A 9 -0.38 4.12 14.17
CA LYS A 9 -0.15 4.62 15.54
C LYS A 9 0.67 3.66 16.41
N GLN A 10 0.89 2.41 15.99
CA GLN A 10 1.55 1.38 16.81
C GLN A 10 2.75 0.79 16.07
N ASP A 11 3.98 1.11 16.49
CA ASP A 11 5.22 0.60 15.86
C ASP A 11 5.25 -0.94 15.79
N ARG A 12 4.75 -1.62 16.83
CA ARG A 12 4.62 -3.08 16.85
C ARG A 12 3.75 -3.60 15.70
N LEU A 13 2.65 -2.92 15.39
CA LEU A 13 1.75 -3.36 14.31
C LEU A 13 2.37 -3.10 12.94
N ILE A 14 2.98 -1.94 12.72
CA ILE A 14 3.67 -1.67 11.44
C ILE A 14 4.78 -2.69 11.22
N ARG A 15 5.56 -3.01 12.25
CA ARG A 15 6.62 -4.00 12.17
C ARG A 15 6.10 -5.41 11.92
N ALA A 16 4.95 -5.77 12.49
CA ALA A 16 4.33 -7.07 12.22
C ALA A 16 3.80 -7.18 10.78
N MET A 17 3.33 -6.08 10.19
CA MET A 17 2.72 -6.08 8.85
C MET A 17 3.75 -5.95 7.73
N THR A 18 4.75 -5.10 7.94
CA THR A 18 5.73 -4.72 6.89
C THR A 18 7.14 -5.22 7.18
N GLY A 19 7.42 -5.68 8.39
CA GLY A 19 8.78 -5.97 8.86
C GLY A 19 9.61 -4.72 9.20
N LEU A 20 9.09 -3.52 8.93
CA LEU A 20 9.78 -2.24 9.11
C LEU A 20 9.32 -1.53 10.38
N ASN A 21 10.19 -0.67 10.94
CA ASN A 21 9.73 0.31 11.92
C ASN A 21 9.08 1.52 11.22
N LEU A 22 8.35 2.35 11.97
CA LEU A 22 7.65 3.51 11.43
C LEU A 22 8.58 4.45 10.63
N LYS A 23 9.79 4.70 11.12
CA LYS A 23 10.75 5.62 10.47
C LYS A 23 11.22 5.08 9.12
N ALA A 24 11.58 3.80 9.05
CA ALA A 24 12.00 3.15 7.81
C ALA A 24 10.86 3.09 6.80
N PHE A 25 9.62 2.84 7.28
CA PHE A 25 8.43 2.90 6.44
C PHE A 25 8.21 4.31 5.86
N GLU A 26 8.36 5.36 6.67
CA GLU A 26 8.22 6.74 6.20
C GLU A 26 9.32 7.15 5.23
N LEU A 27 10.55 6.67 5.42
CA LEU A 27 11.66 6.87 4.49
C LEU A 27 11.45 6.19 3.13
N LEU A 28 10.74 5.06 3.10
CA LEU A 28 10.41 4.33 1.86
C LEU A 28 9.27 4.99 1.07
N LEU A 29 8.46 5.81 1.73
CA LEU A 29 7.23 6.35 1.16
C LEU A 29 7.46 7.22 -0.10
N PRO A 30 8.46 8.12 -0.17
CA PRO A 30 8.73 8.92 -1.37
C PRO A 30 9.13 8.06 -2.57
N THR A 31 10.06 7.12 -2.39
CA THR A 31 10.55 6.26 -3.48
C THR A 31 9.45 5.31 -3.97
N PHE A 32 8.66 4.74 -3.05
CA PHE A 32 7.48 3.97 -3.42
C PHE A 32 6.45 4.81 -4.18
N THR A 33 6.23 6.06 -3.77
CA THR A 33 5.28 6.96 -4.44
C THR A 33 5.64 7.16 -5.90
N GLU A 34 6.92 7.39 -6.19
CA GLU A 34 7.42 7.55 -7.56
C GLU A 34 7.27 6.28 -8.38
N ALA A 35 7.74 5.14 -7.85
CA ALA A 35 7.61 3.84 -8.52
C ALA A 35 6.14 3.47 -8.78
N TYR A 36 5.26 3.72 -7.82
CA TYR A 36 3.82 3.47 -7.97
C TYR A 36 3.22 4.35 -9.07
N ARG A 37 3.55 5.65 -9.11
CA ARG A 37 3.08 6.55 -10.18
C ARG A 37 3.57 6.09 -11.56
N GLN A 38 4.82 5.67 -11.68
CA GLN A 38 5.37 5.13 -12.92
C GLN A 38 4.61 3.87 -13.37
N SER A 39 4.26 2.98 -12.43
CA SER A 39 3.49 1.76 -12.73
C SER A 39 2.09 2.04 -13.29
N LEU A 40 1.49 3.17 -12.93
CA LEU A 40 0.17 3.57 -13.45
C LEU A 40 0.25 4.12 -14.88
N ILE A 41 1.37 4.76 -15.24
CA ILE A 41 1.56 5.37 -16.56
C ILE A 41 1.94 4.31 -17.60
N LYS A 42 2.76 3.33 -17.20
CA LYS A 42 3.18 2.21 -18.05
C LYS A 42 2.83 0.88 -17.39
N PRO A 43 1.54 0.48 -17.39
CA PRO A 43 1.18 -0.84 -16.89
C PRO A 43 1.79 -1.90 -17.81
N GLU A 44 2.63 -2.79 -17.26
CA GLU A 44 3.20 -3.90 -18.03
C GLU A 44 2.11 -4.78 -18.64
N ILE A 45 1.00 -4.98 -17.92
CA ILE A 45 -0.16 -5.77 -18.35
C ILE A 45 -1.45 -5.09 -17.85
N THR A 46 -2.45 -4.96 -18.73
CA THR A 46 -3.79 -4.52 -18.31
C THR A 46 -4.50 -5.64 -17.57
N ARG A 47 -4.49 -5.60 -16.23
CA ARG A 47 -5.20 -6.60 -15.41
C ARG A 47 -6.71 -6.43 -15.56
N LYS A 48 -7.37 -7.40 -16.19
CA LYS A 48 -8.84 -7.57 -16.13
C LYS A 48 -9.20 -8.58 -15.05
N ARG A 49 -10.26 -8.29 -14.28
CA ARG A 49 -10.81 -9.25 -13.31
C ARG A 49 -11.91 -10.07 -13.99
N GLU A 50 -12.03 -11.33 -13.62
CA GLU A 50 -13.15 -12.17 -14.03
C GLU A 50 -14.47 -11.68 -13.42
N LEU A 51 -15.58 -12.07 -14.04
CA LEU A 51 -16.92 -11.85 -13.48
C LEU A 51 -17.00 -12.52 -12.10
N GLY A 52 -17.48 -11.78 -11.10
CA GLY A 52 -17.47 -12.25 -9.71
C GLY A 52 -16.13 -12.09 -8.97
N GLY A 53 -15.11 -11.47 -9.57
CA GLY A 53 -13.76 -11.25 -9.00
C GLY A 53 -13.66 -10.31 -7.77
N GLY A 54 -14.74 -10.19 -7.00
CA GLY A 54 -14.79 -9.51 -5.72
C GLY A 54 -14.66 -7.99 -5.76
N ARG A 55 -14.60 -7.39 -4.56
CA ARG A 55 -14.59 -5.94 -4.35
C ARG A 55 -13.28 -5.31 -4.85
N LYS A 56 -13.38 -4.12 -5.45
CA LYS A 56 -12.20 -3.29 -5.79
C LYS A 56 -11.45 -2.87 -4.53
N ALA A 57 -10.16 -2.58 -4.68
CA ALA A 57 -9.32 -2.13 -3.57
C ALA A 57 -9.89 -0.84 -2.96
N THR A 58 -9.88 -0.76 -1.62
CA THR A 58 -10.40 0.39 -0.85
C THR A 58 -9.31 1.28 -0.27
N LEU A 59 -8.04 1.01 -0.58
CA LEU A 59 -6.87 1.78 -0.13
C LEU A 59 -6.86 3.13 -0.85
N ARG A 60 -7.01 4.22 -0.10
CA ARG A 60 -7.24 5.56 -0.66
C ARG A 60 -5.93 6.30 -0.83
N THR A 61 -5.07 6.25 0.18
CA THR A 61 -3.80 7.00 0.17
C THR A 61 -2.65 6.13 -0.33
N ILE A 62 -1.55 6.77 -0.74
CA ILE A 62 -0.32 6.05 -1.11
C ILE A 62 0.26 5.32 0.11
N LYS A 63 0.14 5.92 1.31
CA LYS A 63 0.52 5.30 2.57
C LYS A 63 -0.23 3.99 2.81
N ASP A 64 -1.54 3.98 2.54
CA ASP A 64 -2.38 2.79 2.66
C ASP A 64 -1.95 1.69 1.66
N LYS A 65 -1.50 2.07 0.47
CA LYS A 65 -1.09 1.15 -0.60
C LYS A 65 0.29 0.51 -0.37
N LEU A 66 1.11 1.11 0.48
CA LEU A 66 2.42 0.59 0.87
C LEU A 66 2.32 -0.46 1.99
N LEU A 67 1.17 -0.56 2.67
CA LEU A 67 0.93 -1.44 3.81
C LEU A 67 0.29 -2.76 3.37
#